data_AF-A0A8H5CCB8-F1
#
_entry.id   AF-A0A8H5CCB8-F1
#
_cell.length_a   1.000
_cell.length_b   1.000
_cell.length_c   1.000
_cell.angle_alpha   90.00
_cell.angle_beta   90.00
_cell.angle_gamma   90.00
#
_symmetry.space_group_name_H-M   'P 1'
#
loop_
_entity.id
_entity.type
_entity.pdbx_description
1 polymer ?
#
loop_
_entity_poly.entity_id
_entity_poly.type
_entity_poly.pdbx_seq_one_letter_code
_entity_poly.pdbx_strand_id
1 'polypeptide(L)'
;MSSSTSSRRVSSIPRPPPSSLRVSSPVSPSPLTPTTPSTAVPITPTAASSAPASSAPSRRPTPSASTPPSKPRARDLLRKHYGLGVGPPPPSGKPTDPMNLDSPAFDAKAYYEQLITTSSLPTLLKRENEILSEIRELDSERQSLVYNHHHELIAASDTIAAMKTRAESLDADLDRLKEAFSEISRLANEVAIEESTTSSTLPAVTSSAAPSASASASSRLSEDTQER
;
A
#
# COMPACT_ATOMS: atom_id res chain seq x y z
N MET A 1 10.25 47.32 -61.06
CA MET A 1 10.91 47.21 -59.73
C MET A 1 10.27 46.03 -59.03
N SER A 2 10.86 44.84 -59.15
CA SER A 2 10.35 43.60 -58.56
C SER A 2 11.50 42.98 -57.77
N SER A 3 11.51 43.18 -56.46
CA SER A 3 12.53 42.67 -55.56
C SER A 3 12.12 41.31 -55.03
N SER A 4 12.80 40.27 -55.53
CA SER A 4 12.71 38.89 -55.10
C SER A 4 13.45 38.72 -53.77
N THR A 5 12.74 38.42 -52.68
CA THR A 5 13.34 38.14 -51.38
C THR A 5 13.65 36.64 -51.27
N SER A 6 14.92 36.27 -51.41
CA SER A 6 15.42 34.92 -51.18
C SER A 6 15.21 34.48 -49.73
N SER A 7 14.42 33.43 -49.53
CA SER A 7 14.32 32.68 -48.28
C SER A 7 15.69 32.11 -47.89
N ARG A 8 16.34 32.71 -46.89
CA ARG A 8 17.56 32.20 -46.28
C ARG A 8 17.20 30.97 -45.42
N ARG A 9 17.39 29.77 -45.97
CA ARG A 9 17.33 28.52 -45.19
C ARG A 9 18.38 28.60 -44.07
N VAL A 10 17.91 28.54 -42.84
CA VAL A 10 18.78 28.37 -41.67
C VAL A 10 19.26 26.92 -41.68
N SER A 11 20.56 26.70 -41.81
CA SER A 11 21.19 25.39 -41.73
C SER A 11 20.99 24.83 -40.31
N SER A 12 20.30 23.70 -40.20
CA SER A 12 20.17 22.91 -38.99
C SER A 12 21.55 22.44 -38.52
N ILE A 13 21.99 22.92 -37.35
CA ILE A 13 23.20 22.45 -36.68
C ILE A 13 22.90 21.04 -36.13
N PRO A 14 23.65 19.99 -36.50
CA PRO A 14 23.46 18.67 -35.91
C PRO A 14 24.05 18.62 -34.49
N ARG A 15 23.23 18.17 -33.54
CA ARG A 15 23.59 17.92 -32.14
C ARG A 15 24.65 16.81 -32.05
N PRO A 16 25.76 16.98 -31.31
CA PRO A 16 26.72 15.89 -31.13
C PRO A 16 26.16 14.80 -30.21
N PRO A 17 26.51 13.51 -30.44
CA PRO A 17 26.09 12.41 -29.58
C PRO A 17 26.89 12.41 -28.25
N PRO A 18 26.34 11.85 -27.15
CA PRO A 18 27.09 11.68 -25.92
C PRO A 18 28.24 10.69 -26.13
N SER A 19 29.42 11.05 -25.66
CA SER A 19 30.64 10.26 -25.77
C SER A 19 30.55 8.97 -24.95
N SER A 20 30.59 7.82 -25.64
CA SER A 20 30.87 6.52 -25.04
C SER A 20 32.38 6.28 -25.03
N LEU A 21 33.03 6.43 -23.88
CA LEU A 21 34.40 5.98 -23.60
C LEU A 21 34.44 5.63 -22.10
N ARG A 22 34.92 4.48 -21.61
CA ARG A 22 35.73 3.43 -22.21
C ARG A 22 35.66 2.20 -21.27
N VAL A 23 35.34 1.05 -21.84
CA VAL A 23 35.59 -0.26 -21.21
C VAL A 23 37.09 -0.55 -21.26
N SER A 24 37.67 -0.90 -20.12
CA SER A 24 38.93 -1.64 -19.97
C SER A 24 38.77 -2.62 -18.80
N SER A 25 38.61 -3.90 -19.12
CA SER A 25 38.59 -5.07 -18.21
C SER A 25 40.04 -5.47 -17.79
N PRO A 26 40.28 -6.58 -17.06
CA PRO A 26 39.64 -7.14 -15.86
C PRO A 26 40.67 -7.39 -14.71
N VAL A 27 40.22 -7.44 -13.46
CA VAL A 27 40.97 -8.16 -12.39
C VAL A 27 40.01 -9.07 -11.64
N SER A 28 40.40 -10.34 -11.52
CA SER A 28 39.62 -11.47 -11.01
C SER A 28 39.53 -11.51 -9.46
N PRO A 29 38.65 -12.36 -8.88
CA PRO A 29 37.93 -12.09 -7.64
C PRO A 29 38.49 -12.80 -6.40
N SER A 30 38.18 -12.27 -5.21
CA SER A 30 38.19 -13.01 -3.95
C SER A 30 36.96 -12.66 -3.10
N PRO A 31 36.25 -13.65 -2.52
CA PRO A 31 34.97 -13.45 -1.85
C PRO A 31 35.15 -13.25 -0.35
N LEU A 32 34.52 -12.22 0.23
CA LEU A 32 34.24 -12.17 1.66
C LEU A 32 32.84 -11.59 1.88
N THR A 33 31.97 -12.44 2.39
CA THR A 33 30.59 -12.21 2.82
C THR A 33 30.51 -11.22 3.99
N PRO A 34 29.57 -10.25 4.01
CA PRO A 34 29.11 -9.64 5.24
C PRO A 34 27.86 -10.39 5.75
N THR A 35 28.04 -11.16 6.82
CA THR A 35 26.99 -11.80 7.60
C THR A 35 26.19 -10.75 8.38
N THR A 36 24.88 -10.82 8.24
CA THR A 36 23.87 -10.16 9.08
C THR A 36 23.95 -10.65 10.53
N PRO A 37 23.92 -9.77 11.55
CA PRO A 37 23.46 -10.20 12.88
C PRO A 37 21.92 -10.09 12.92
N SER A 38 21.28 -11.18 12.50
CA SER A 38 19.88 -11.45 12.80
C SER A 38 19.76 -11.67 14.31
N THR A 39 19.23 -10.68 15.05
CA THR A 39 18.91 -10.84 16.48
C THR A 39 17.60 -11.62 16.58
N ALA A 40 17.70 -12.94 16.42
CA ALA A 40 16.66 -13.87 16.80
C ALA A 40 16.78 -14.12 18.31
N VAL A 41 15.75 -13.71 19.06
CA VAL A 41 15.60 -14.03 20.49
C VAL A 41 15.34 -15.53 20.66
N PRO A 42 16.15 -16.27 21.45
CA PRO A 42 15.83 -17.64 21.82
C PRO A 42 14.88 -17.68 23.01
N ILE A 43 13.74 -18.36 22.82
CA ILE A 43 12.81 -18.80 23.85
C ILE A 43 13.43 -19.97 24.62
N THR A 44 13.82 -19.74 25.87
CA THR A 44 14.15 -20.79 26.86
C THR A 44 12.93 -21.08 27.74
N PRO A 45 12.59 -22.35 28.01
CA PRO A 45 11.64 -22.70 29.06
C PRO A 45 12.41 -22.92 30.36
N THR A 46 12.40 -21.95 31.27
CA THR A 46 12.94 -22.13 32.62
C THR A 46 11.83 -22.61 33.56
N ALA A 47 12.01 -23.84 34.05
CA ALA A 47 11.21 -24.44 35.09
C ALA A 47 11.49 -23.83 36.47
N ALA A 48 10.41 -23.73 37.25
CA ALA A 48 10.30 -23.80 38.71
C ALA A 48 11.34 -23.09 39.59
N SER A 49 10.88 -22.11 40.37
CA SER A 49 10.90 -22.20 41.84
C SER A 49 10.14 -21.08 42.55
N SER A 50 9.52 -21.49 43.66
CA SER A 50 9.22 -20.73 44.90
C SER A 50 8.17 -19.61 44.89
N ALA A 51 7.02 -19.97 45.48
CA ALA A 51 6.05 -19.08 46.11
C ALA A 51 6.66 -18.29 47.29
N PRO A 52 6.01 -17.19 47.69
CA PRO A 52 5.36 -17.24 49.00
C PRO A 52 3.93 -16.69 48.99
N ALA A 53 3.14 -17.28 49.89
CA ALA A 53 1.76 -16.95 50.16
C ALA A 53 1.62 -15.57 50.81
N SER A 54 0.61 -14.80 50.40
CA SER A 54 -0.06 -13.84 51.29
C SER A 54 -1.54 -13.73 50.95
N SER A 55 -2.29 -13.59 52.04
CA SER A 55 -3.73 -13.77 52.26
C SER A 55 -4.66 -12.87 51.43
N ALA A 56 -5.81 -13.46 51.07
CA ALA A 56 -7.01 -12.78 50.59
C ALA A 56 -7.60 -11.79 51.65
N PRO A 57 -8.52 -10.89 51.26
CA PRO A 57 -9.92 -11.33 51.20
C PRO A 57 -10.73 -10.84 49.99
N SER A 58 -11.76 -11.63 49.69
CA SER A 58 -12.82 -11.45 48.71
C SER A 58 -13.50 -10.08 48.69
N ARG A 59 -13.70 -9.52 47.49
CA ARG A 59 -14.92 -8.76 47.16
C ARG A 59 -15.19 -8.76 45.64
N ARG A 60 -16.40 -9.16 45.24
CA ARG A 60 -16.97 -9.12 43.88
C ARG A 60 -18.44 -8.65 44.01
N PRO A 61 -19.15 -8.25 42.93
CA PRO A 61 -19.00 -7.12 42.01
C PRO A 61 -20.16 -6.11 42.13
N THR A 62 -20.07 -4.96 41.45
CA THR A 62 -21.26 -4.20 40.98
C THR A 62 -21.09 -3.86 39.50
N PRO A 63 -22.09 -4.07 38.63
CA PRO A 63 -22.05 -3.65 37.23
C PRO A 63 -22.69 -2.27 37.08
N SER A 64 -21.92 -1.26 36.67
CA SER A 64 -22.45 0.01 36.15
C SER A 64 -21.98 0.19 34.71
N ALA A 65 -22.93 0.30 33.81
CA ALA A 65 -22.73 0.39 32.37
C ALA A 65 -22.29 1.79 31.92
N SER A 66 -21.64 1.80 30.74
CA SER A 66 -21.46 2.91 29.77
C SER A 66 -20.19 3.77 29.82
N THR A 67 -19.03 3.21 29.50
CA THR A 67 -18.04 3.90 28.60
C THR A 67 -17.05 2.89 28.01
N PRO A 68 -16.81 2.83 26.68
CA PRO A 68 -15.75 2.00 26.12
C PRO A 68 -14.37 2.61 26.44
N PRO A 69 -13.41 1.88 27.04
CA PRO A 69 -12.05 2.39 27.23
C PRO A 69 -11.27 2.22 25.92
N SER A 70 -11.52 3.09 24.93
CA SER A 70 -10.67 3.16 23.74
C SER A 70 -9.36 3.88 24.09
N LYS A 71 -8.38 3.11 24.56
CA LYS A 71 -6.94 3.37 24.66
C LYS A 71 -6.50 4.77 24.16
N PRO A 72 -6.53 5.81 25.02
CA PRO A 72 -6.07 7.15 24.66
C PRO A 72 -4.62 7.15 24.18
N ARG A 73 -3.80 6.21 24.70
CA ARG A 73 -2.39 6.04 24.33
C ARG A 73 -2.14 5.78 22.84
N ALA A 74 -2.97 4.98 22.18
CA ALA A 74 -2.77 4.70 20.75
C ALA A 74 -3.06 5.97 19.93
N ARG A 75 -4.16 6.64 20.26
CA ARG A 75 -4.54 7.92 19.64
C ARG A 75 -3.50 9.02 19.90
N ASP A 76 -2.92 9.06 21.09
CA ASP A 76 -1.86 10.00 21.45
C ASP A 76 -0.53 9.69 20.76
N LEU A 77 -0.21 8.40 20.57
CA LEU A 77 0.96 7.98 19.80
C LEU A 77 0.81 8.35 18.32
N LEU A 78 -0.37 8.09 17.74
CA LEU A 78 -0.73 8.51 16.39
C LEU A 78 -0.65 10.04 16.26
N ARG A 79 -1.16 10.79 17.25
CA ARG A 79 -1.09 12.26 17.27
C ARG A 79 0.35 12.78 17.32
N LYS A 80 1.25 12.09 18.03
CA LYS A 80 2.69 12.42 18.07
C LYS A 80 3.41 12.07 16.76
N HIS A 81 3.06 10.93 16.15
CA HIS A 81 3.65 10.50 14.87
C HIS A 81 3.23 11.37 13.69
N TYR A 82 1.99 11.85 13.68
CA TYR A 82 1.45 12.62 12.56
C TYR A 82 1.36 14.14 12.84
N GLY A 83 1.77 14.61 14.02
CA GLY A 83 1.76 16.05 14.36
C GLY A 83 0.38 16.67 14.58
N LEU A 84 -0.71 15.89 14.64
CA LEU A 84 -2.11 16.39 14.76
C LEU A 84 -2.47 17.05 16.11
N GLY A 85 -1.50 17.37 16.96
CA GLY A 85 -1.72 17.97 18.29
C GLY A 85 -0.77 19.11 18.65
N VAL A 86 0.20 19.40 17.79
CA VAL A 86 1.12 20.52 17.92
C VAL A 86 0.93 21.29 16.63
N GLY A 87 0.15 22.38 16.68
CA GLY A 87 0.23 23.39 15.62
C GLY A 87 1.71 23.74 15.42
N PRO A 88 2.15 23.99 14.17
CA PRO A 88 3.57 24.15 13.86
C PRO A 88 4.26 24.93 14.96
N PRO A 89 5.32 24.39 15.59
CA PRO A 89 6.04 25.16 16.60
C PRO A 89 6.34 26.53 15.99
N PRO A 90 6.02 27.64 16.67
CA PRO A 90 6.41 28.95 16.16
C PRO A 90 7.92 28.86 15.89
N PRO A 91 8.39 29.25 14.70
CA PRO A 91 9.80 29.19 14.38
C PRO A 91 10.54 29.89 15.51
N SER A 92 11.41 29.17 16.21
CA SER A 92 12.31 29.73 17.21
C SER A 92 13.35 30.56 16.48
N GLY A 93 12.93 31.75 16.05
CA GLY A 93 13.64 32.65 15.17
C GLY A 93 12.66 33.66 14.63
N LYS A 94 13.02 34.94 14.60
CA LYS A 94 12.20 35.97 13.97
C LYS A 94 12.01 35.51 12.51
N PRO A 95 10.78 35.27 12.02
CA PRO A 95 10.57 34.66 10.70
C PRO A 95 11.11 35.54 9.56
N THR A 96 11.43 36.79 9.87
CA THR A 96 11.94 37.81 8.95
C THR A 96 13.21 38.43 9.52
N ASP A 97 14.23 37.62 9.80
CA ASP A 97 15.55 38.16 10.14
C ASP A 97 16.38 38.27 8.86
N PRO A 98 16.67 39.50 8.38
CA PRO A 98 17.46 39.68 7.16
C PRO A 98 18.91 39.20 7.29
N MET A 99 19.37 38.91 8.52
CA MET A 99 20.74 38.45 8.79
C MET A 99 20.86 36.92 8.94
N ASN A 100 19.73 36.20 8.92
CA ASN A 100 19.70 34.75 9.08
C ASN A 100 19.65 34.07 7.70
N LEU A 101 20.60 33.17 7.40
CA LEU A 101 20.71 32.49 6.10
C LEU A 101 19.52 31.60 5.77
N ASP A 102 18.85 31.04 6.78
CA ASP A 102 17.70 30.15 6.62
C ASP A 102 16.37 30.93 6.56
N SER A 103 16.40 32.25 6.78
CA SER A 103 15.20 33.08 6.75
C SER A 103 14.78 33.41 5.32
N PRO A 104 13.49 33.35 4.98
CA PRO A 104 12.99 33.77 3.67
C PRO A 104 13.18 35.28 3.41
N ALA A 105 13.49 36.08 4.43
CA ALA A 105 13.76 37.52 4.31
C ALA A 105 15.26 37.84 4.26
N PHE A 106 16.14 36.86 4.08
CA PHE A 106 17.60 37.02 4.07
C PHE A 106 18.07 38.06 3.02
N ASP A 107 18.84 39.04 3.46
CA ASP A 107 19.51 40.00 2.59
C ASP A 107 21.01 39.67 2.50
N ALA A 108 21.37 39.01 1.40
CA ALA A 108 22.74 38.60 1.13
C ALA A 108 23.73 39.77 1.11
N LYS A 109 23.29 40.96 0.66
CA LYS A 109 24.18 42.12 0.53
C LYS A 109 24.49 42.70 1.91
N ALA A 110 23.46 42.92 2.73
CA ALA A 110 23.64 43.41 4.10
C ALA A 110 24.46 42.42 4.96
N TYR A 111 24.21 41.12 4.83
CA TYR A 111 24.99 40.09 5.51
C TYR A 111 26.46 40.10 5.10
N TYR A 112 26.75 40.21 3.80
CA TYR A 112 28.11 40.28 3.30
C TYR A 112 28.84 41.54 3.75
N GLU A 113 28.19 42.71 3.66
CA GLU A 113 28.77 44.00 4.09
C GLU A 113 29.09 43.97 5.59
N GLN A 114 28.20 43.40 6.42
CA GLN A 114 28.46 43.20 7.84
C GLN A 114 29.62 42.22 8.07
N LEU A 115 29.67 41.12 7.33
CA LEU A 115 30.69 40.09 7.51
C LEU A 115 32.08 40.62 7.16
N ILE A 116 32.25 41.34 6.03
CA ILE A 116 33.56 41.87 5.63
C ILE A 116 34.06 43.02 6.52
N THR A 117 33.14 43.78 7.13
CA THR A 117 33.49 44.91 8.01
C THR A 117 33.80 44.47 9.44
N THR A 118 33.21 43.37 9.91
CA THR A 118 33.30 42.95 11.32
C THR A 118 34.17 41.71 11.56
N SER A 119 34.42 40.90 10.53
CA SER A 119 35.17 39.64 10.68
C SER A 119 36.61 39.74 10.18
N SER A 120 37.49 38.91 10.76
CA SER A 120 38.89 38.82 10.34
C SER A 120 39.05 37.92 9.10
N LEU A 121 40.09 38.15 8.30
CA LEU A 121 40.35 37.36 7.08
C LEU A 121 40.36 35.83 7.31
N PRO A 122 41.00 35.28 8.36
CA PRO A 122 40.93 33.84 8.63
C PRO A 122 39.51 33.33 8.90
N THR A 123 38.70 34.13 9.60
CA THR A 123 37.28 33.80 9.85
C THR A 123 36.49 33.78 8.57
N LEU A 124 36.74 34.74 7.67
CA LEU A 124 36.08 34.84 6.38
C LEU A 124 36.39 33.62 5.48
N LEU A 125 37.66 33.22 5.40
CA LEU A 125 38.07 32.03 4.64
C LEU A 125 37.46 30.75 5.21
N LYS A 126 37.37 30.64 6.55
CA LYS A 126 36.69 29.51 7.18
C LYS A 126 35.20 29.48 6.82
N ARG A 127 34.53 30.63 6.89
CA ARG A 127 33.10 30.75 6.57
C ARG A 127 32.83 30.45 5.09
N GLU A 128 33.71 30.88 4.19
CA GLU A 128 33.63 30.53 2.76
C GLU A 128 33.67 29.01 2.56
N ASN A 129 34.66 28.33 3.16
CA ASN A 129 34.79 26.88 3.03
C ASN A 129 33.58 26.12 3.62
N GLU A 130 33.03 26.62 4.72
CA GLU A 130 31.82 26.07 5.35
C GLU A 130 30.62 26.19 4.41
N ILE A 131 30.35 27.39 3.88
CA ILE A 131 29.24 27.62 2.93
C ILE A 131 29.43 26.78 1.66
N LEU A 132 30.66 26.65 1.14
CA LEU A 132 30.92 25.80 -0.02
C LEU A 132 30.66 24.31 0.27
N SER A 133 30.91 23.85 1.49
CA SER A 133 30.55 22.50 1.92
C SER A 133 29.04 22.34 2.03
N GLU A 134 28.36 23.28 2.68
CA GLU A 134 26.90 23.31 2.84
C GLU A 134 26.20 23.29 1.46
N ILE A 135 26.67 24.08 0.49
CA ILE A 135 26.12 24.11 -0.88
C ILE A 135 26.23 22.73 -1.55
N ARG A 136 27.36 22.03 -1.39
CA ARG A 136 27.57 20.70 -2.00
C ARG A 136 26.69 19.64 -1.33
N GLU A 137 26.57 19.70 -0.02
CA GLU A 137 25.70 18.82 0.75
C GLU A 137 24.24 19.01 0.34
N LEU A 138 23.75 20.26 0.35
CA LEU A 138 22.38 20.59 -0.06
C LEU A 138 22.08 20.18 -1.51
N ASP A 139 23.03 20.34 -2.45
CA ASP A 139 22.80 19.86 -3.82
C ASP A 139 22.74 18.33 -3.86
N SER A 140 23.58 17.62 -3.09
CA SER A 140 23.53 16.16 -3.02
C SER A 140 22.21 15.65 -2.40
N GLU A 141 21.71 16.33 -1.35
CA GLU A 141 20.41 16.04 -0.75
C GLU A 141 19.27 16.30 -1.73
N ARG A 142 19.30 17.43 -2.44
CA ARG A 142 18.32 17.76 -3.48
C ARG A 142 18.31 16.70 -4.59
N GLN A 143 19.48 16.29 -5.06
CA GLN A 143 19.59 15.24 -6.08
C GLN A 143 19.06 13.89 -5.57
N SER A 144 19.40 13.52 -4.34
CA SER A 144 18.90 12.30 -3.68
C SER A 144 17.38 12.30 -3.58
N LEU A 145 16.78 13.40 -3.13
CA LEU A 145 15.33 13.54 -3.01
C LEU A 145 14.64 13.43 -4.37
N VAL A 146 15.16 14.13 -5.38
CA VAL A 146 14.65 14.08 -6.75
C VAL A 146 14.74 12.67 -7.31
N TYR A 147 15.85 11.97 -7.09
CA TYR A 147 16.02 10.59 -7.52
C TYR A 147 15.03 9.65 -6.85
N ASN A 148 14.93 9.70 -5.51
CA ASN A 148 14.01 8.84 -4.76
C ASN A 148 12.56 9.07 -5.19
N HIS A 149 12.14 10.34 -5.29
CA HIS A 149 10.77 10.65 -5.69
C HIS A 149 10.48 10.21 -7.13
N HIS A 150 11.39 10.43 -8.09
CA HIS A 150 11.19 9.96 -9.45
C HIS A 150 11.19 8.44 -9.53
N HIS A 151 12.07 7.76 -8.80
CA HIS A 151 12.12 6.31 -8.76
C HIS A 151 10.82 5.72 -8.18
N GLU A 152 10.32 6.29 -7.09
CA GLU A 152 9.04 5.91 -6.49
C GLU A 152 7.84 6.15 -7.41
N LEU A 153 7.80 7.30 -8.09
CA LEU A 153 6.74 7.60 -9.07
C LEU A 153 6.73 6.62 -10.24
N ILE A 154 7.91 6.25 -10.74
CA ILE A 154 8.05 5.24 -11.80
C ILE A 154 7.56 3.89 -11.28
N ALA A 155 8.02 3.45 -10.10
CA ALA A 155 7.60 2.18 -9.50
C ALA A 155 6.09 2.13 -9.23
N ALA A 156 5.49 3.24 -8.78
CA ALA A 156 4.05 3.36 -8.60
C ALA A 156 3.31 3.30 -9.93
N SER A 157 3.81 3.98 -10.97
CA SER A 157 3.26 3.90 -12.33
C SER A 157 3.30 2.47 -12.87
N ASP A 158 4.40 1.75 -12.69
CA ASP A 158 4.53 0.34 -13.10
C ASP A 158 3.54 -0.55 -12.34
N THR A 159 3.36 -0.29 -11.04
CA THR A 159 2.36 -1.00 -10.22
C THR A 159 0.94 -0.74 -10.72
N ILE A 160 0.60 0.50 -11.05
CA ILE A 160 -0.71 0.87 -11.62
C ILE A 160 -0.91 0.18 -12.98
N ALA A 161 0.10 0.14 -13.84
CA ALA A 161 0.04 -0.54 -15.12
C ALA A 161 -0.21 -2.05 -14.93
N ALA A 162 0.54 -2.70 -14.03
CA ALA A 162 0.34 -4.11 -13.72
C ALA A 162 -1.04 -4.41 -13.11
N MET A 163 -1.54 -3.53 -12.23
CA MET A 163 -2.89 -3.63 -11.68
C MET A 163 -3.95 -3.51 -12.77
N LYS A 164 -3.78 -2.57 -13.70
CA LYS A 164 -4.68 -2.38 -14.84
C LYS A 164 -4.73 -3.64 -15.72
N THR A 165 -3.59 -4.20 -16.10
CA THR A 165 -3.55 -5.43 -16.91
C THR A 165 -4.23 -6.61 -16.20
N ARG A 166 -4.05 -6.77 -14.88
CA ARG A 166 -4.76 -7.81 -14.11
C ARG A 166 -6.26 -7.57 -14.04
N ALA A 167 -6.71 -6.32 -13.96
CA ALA A 167 -8.13 -5.99 -13.96
C ALA A 167 -8.76 -6.31 -15.32
N GLU A 168 -8.07 -6.00 -16.42
CA GLU A 168 -8.49 -6.34 -17.78
C GLU A 168 -8.57 -7.87 -18.00
N SER A 169 -7.61 -8.65 -17.49
CA SER A 169 -7.68 -10.11 -17.57
C SER A 169 -8.85 -10.68 -16.76
N LEU A 170 -9.14 -10.10 -15.59
CA LEU A 170 -10.26 -10.53 -14.76
C LEU A 170 -11.61 -10.26 -15.44
N ASP A 171 -11.76 -9.14 -16.14
CA ASP A 171 -12.98 -8.81 -16.88
C ASP A 171 -13.23 -9.84 -17.99
N ALA A 172 -12.17 -10.22 -18.73
CA ALA A 172 -12.24 -11.29 -19.72
C ALA A 172 -12.61 -12.66 -19.11
N ASP A 173 -12.07 -13.00 -17.93
CA ASP A 173 -12.44 -14.23 -17.22
C ASP A 173 -13.90 -14.22 -16.75
N LEU A 174 -14.42 -13.07 -16.31
CA LEU A 174 -15.83 -12.91 -15.93
C LEU A 174 -16.77 -13.06 -17.13
N ASP A 175 -16.40 -12.54 -18.30
CA ASP A 175 -17.19 -12.71 -19.51
C ASP A 175 -17.23 -14.17 -19.96
N ARG A 176 -16.09 -14.87 -19.90
CA ARG A 176 -16.04 -16.32 -20.15
C ARG A 176 -16.90 -17.11 -19.16
N LEU A 177 -16.94 -16.70 -17.89
CA LEU A 177 -17.79 -17.33 -16.88
C LEU A 177 -19.29 -17.10 -17.17
N LYS A 178 -19.67 -15.90 -17.62
CA LYS A 178 -21.06 -15.59 -18.03
C LYS A 178 -21.48 -16.45 -19.23
N GLU A 179 -20.61 -16.60 -20.22
CA GLU A 179 -20.85 -17.48 -21.37
C GLU A 179 -21.09 -18.93 -20.94
N ALA A 180 -20.21 -19.47 -20.08
CA ALA A 180 -20.37 -20.81 -19.54
C ALA A 180 -21.69 -20.99 -18.76
N PHE A 181 -22.11 -20.01 -17.95
CA PHE A 181 -23.41 -20.07 -17.27
C PHE A 181 -24.59 -19.98 -18.23
N SER A 182 -24.48 -19.21 -19.32
CA SER A 182 -25.48 -19.15 -20.38
C SER A 182 -25.63 -20.51 -21.08
N GLU A 183 -24.51 -21.16 -21.38
CA GLU A 183 -24.50 -22.52 -21.95
C GLU A 183 -25.13 -23.55 -21.00
N ILE A 184 -24.76 -23.52 -19.72
CA ILE A 184 -25.34 -24.40 -18.70
C ILE A 184 -26.85 -24.16 -18.60
N SER A 185 -27.30 -22.91 -18.57
CA SER A 185 -28.72 -22.56 -18.53
C SER A 185 -29.46 -23.07 -19.77
N ARG A 186 -28.87 -22.92 -20.96
CA ARG A 186 -29.42 -23.44 -22.21
C ARG A 186 -29.55 -24.97 -22.17
N LEU A 187 -28.50 -25.67 -21.77
CA LEU A 187 -28.48 -27.14 -21.65
C LEU A 187 -29.47 -27.63 -20.60
N ALA A 188 -29.56 -26.95 -19.45
CA ALA A 188 -30.53 -27.28 -18.40
C ALA A 188 -31.98 -27.14 -18.89
N ASN A 189 -32.28 -26.07 -19.64
CA ASN A 189 -33.60 -25.89 -20.25
C ASN A 189 -33.90 -26.96 -21.31
N GLU A 190 -32.90 -27.34 -22.12
CA GLU A 190 -33.04 -28.41 -23.12
C GLU A 190 -33.37 -29.77 -22.45
N VAL A 191 -32.64 -30.13 -21.39
CA VAL A 191 -32.91 -31.35 -20.60
C VAL A 191 -34.30 -31.31 -19.95
N ALA A 192 -34.72 -30.18 -19.40
CA ALA A 192 -36.05 -30.03 -18.82
C ALA A 192 -37.18 -30.23 -19.85
N ILE A 193 -36.95 -29.82 -21.11
CA ILE A 193 -37.92 -30.04 -22.21
C ILE A 193 -37.98 -31.54 -22.57
N GLU A 194 -36.87 -32.27 -22.59
CA GLU A 194 -36.88 -33.73 -22.83
C GLU A 194 -37.62 -34.51 -21.71
N GLU A 195 -37.49 -34.14 -20.45
CA GLU A 195 -38.25 -34.78 -19.35
C GLU A 195 -39.77 -34.53 -19.46
N SER A 196 -40.18 -33.34 -19.91
CA SER A 196 -41.59 -33.00 -20.11
C SER A 196 -42.22 -33.71 -21.34
N THR A 197 -41.43 -34.00 -22.36
CA THR A 197 -41.91 -34.66 -23.59
C THR A 197 -41.92 -36.18 -23.47
N THR A 198 -40.96 -36.77 -22.76
CA THR A 198 -40.92 -38.22 -22.46
C THR A 198 -41.99 -38.65 -21.47
N SER A 199 -42.37 -37.81 -20.50
CA SER A 199 -43.47 -38.10 -19.56
C SER A 199 -44.87 -38.03 -20.20
N SER A 200 -45.05 -37.31 -21.33
CA SER A 200 -46.35 -37.21 -22.02
C SER A 200 -46.65 -38.37 -22.98
N THR A 201 -45.71 -39.28 -23.26
CA THR A 201 -45.90 -40.40 -24.21
C THR A 201 -45.91 -41.75 -23.49
N LEU A 202 -46.96 -42.02 -22.71
CA LEU A 202 -47.32 -43.38 -22.27
C LEU A 202 -48.77 -43.66 -22.70
N PRO A 203 -49.04 -44.67 -23.55
CA PRO A 203 -50.40 -45.02 -23.90
C PRO A 203 -51.06 -45.79 -22.75
N ALA A 204 -52.27 -45.37 -22.39
CA ALA A 204 -53.17 -46.08 -21.52
C ALA A 204 -53.54 -47.46 -22.12
N VAL A 205 -53.24 -48.56 -21.42
CA VAL A 205 -53.85 -49.88 -21.66
C VAL A 205 -54.24 -50.55 -20.34
N THR A 206 -55.53 -50.38 -20.04
CA THR A 206 -56.52 -51.33 -19.49
C THR A 206 -56.12 -52.35 -18.40
N SER A 207 -56.62 -52.09 -17.18
CA SER A 207 -57.48 -52.96 -16.36
C SER A 207 -57.56 -54.47 -16.67
N SER A 208 -57.14 -55.33 -15.74
CA SER A 208 -57.86 -56.57 -15.35
C SER A 208 -57.26 -57.28 -14.12
N ALA A 209 -58.14 -57.79 -13.26
CA ALA A 209 -57.99 -58.88 -12.28
C ALA A 209 -57.58 -58.57 -10.81
N ALA A 210 -58.62 -58.37 -9.98
CA ALA A 210 -58.73 -58.80 -8.57
C ALA A 210 -59.19 -60.30 -8.53
N PRO A 211 -59.32 -61.04 -7.39
CA PRO A 211 -59.55 -60.53 -6.02
C PRO A 211 -58.99 -61.34 -4.81
N SER A 212 -59.25 -60.75 -3.63
CA SER A 212 -59.56 -61.34 -2.32
C SER A 212 -58.49 -62.15 -1.55
N ALA A 213 -58.02 -61.57 -0.44
CA ALA A 213 -57.94 -62.27 0.84
C ALA A 213 -58.00 -61.27 2.01
N SER A 214 -58.99 -61.45 2.87
CA SER A 214 -59.25 -60.78 4.13
C SER A 214 -58.25 -61.19 5.22
N ALA A 215 -57.75 -60.25 6.00
CA ALA A 215 -57.40 -60.48 7.41
C ALA A 215 -57.36 -59.16 8.18
N SER A 216 -58.35 -58.99 9.05
CA SER A 216 -58.47 -57.94 10.06
C SER A 216 -57.42 -58.07 11.15
N ALA A 217 -56.85 -56.94 11.62
CA ALA A 217 -56.51 -56.72 13.03
C ALA A 217 -56.20 -55.22 13.29
N SER A 218 -57.15 -54.57 13.97
CA SER A 218 -57.03 -53.55 15.05
C SER A 218 -55.83 -52.59 15.01
N SER A 219 -55.98 -51.30 14.73
CA SER A 219 -56.63 -50.21 15.51
C SER A 219 -55.95 -49.85 16.83
N ARG A 220 -55.66 -48.54 16.98
CA ARG A 220 -54.98 -47.77 18.06
C ARG A 220 -53.48 -47.57 17.78
N LEU A 221 -52.94 -46.36 17.73
CA LEU A 221 -53.23 -45.18 18.55
C LEU A 221 -52.79 -43.89 17.82
N SER A 222 -53.62 -42.85 17.94
CA SER A 222 -53.40 -41.48 17.47
C SER A 222 -52.58 -40.67 18.47
N GLU A 223 -51.76 -39.73 17.97
CA GLU A 223 -51.30 -38.47 18.57
C GLU A 223 -50.46 -37.82 17.44
N ASP A 224 -50.89 -36.82 16.66
CA ASP A 224 -51.36 -35.47 16.97
C ASP A 224 -50.48 -34.75 18.01
N THR A 225 -49.58 -33.88 17.56
CA THR A 225 -49.59 -32.46 17.95
C THR A 225 -48.56 -31.69 17.13
N GLN A 226 -49.12 -30.76 16.37
CA GLN A 226 -48.54 -29.59 15.75
C GLN A 226 -48.24 -28.54 16.83
N GLU A 227 -47.02 -28.00 16.91
CA GLU A 227 -46.84 -26.63 17.42
C GLU A 227 -45.49 -25.99 17.04
N ARG A 228 -45.62 -24.81 16.42
CA ARG A 228 -44.72 -23.63 16.36
C ARG A 228 -43.39 -23.67 15.61
#